data_AF-A3Y932-F1
#
_entry.id   AF-A3Y932-F1
#
_cell.length_a   1.000
_cell.length_b   1.000
_cell.length_c   1.000
_cell.angle_alpha   90.00
_cell.angle_beta   90.00
_cell.angle_gamma   90.00
#
_symmetry.space_group_name_H-M   'P 1'
#
loop_
_entity.id
_entity.type
_entity.pdbx_description
1 polymer ?
#
loop_
_entity_poly.entity_id
_entity_poly.type
_entity_poly.pdbx_seq_one_letter_code
_entity_poly.pdbx_strand_id
1 'polypeptide(L)'
;MSFRKEKKYRLTYSDMLTLKAKLKGHGMTPLYPARLISSCYFDTHDLRLYEESEEGVLPRKKIRVRWYNKNNSFTKEVKVSSIEGRFKYTERLSSLSSFSELNDMTFFDQVYGSLKPAIVVSYEREYYSLGTLRVTFDSQIKYTDCRLQTLPSYRDDECVMEVKVPIDCEDDYIESIISHSTARFSKYSRGLLFSDGSM
;
A
#
# COMPACT_ATOMS: atom_id res chain seq x y z
N MET A 1 -19.42 -10.71 3.44
CA MET A 1 -18.05 -10.14 3.53
C MET A 1 -17.47 -10.55 4.88
N SER A 2 -16.20 -10.98 4.94
CA SER A 2 -15.55 -11.32 6.23
C SER A 2 -14.71 -10.14 6.68
N PHE A 3 -15.01 -9.59 7.86
CA PHE A 3 -14.20 -8.57 8.51
C PHE A 3 -12.84 -9.16 8.92
N ARG A 4 -11.78 -8.36 8.83
CA ARG A 4 -10.41 -8.76 9.12
C ARG A 4 -9.67 -7.65 9.85
N LYS A 5 -8.79 -8.01 10.77
CA LYS A 5 -7.79 -7.09 11.34
C LYS A 5 -6.55 -7.05 10.44
N GLU A 6 -5.87 -5.91 10.43
CA GLU A 6 -4.61 -5.70 9.71
C GLU A 6 -3.61 -5.04 10.67
N LYS A 7 -2.52 -5.73 10.99
CA LYS A 7 -1.38 -5.20 11.75
C LYS A 7 -0.20 -4.98 10.81
N LYS A 8 0.50 -3.84 10.94
CA LYS A 8 1.67 -3.50 10.12
C LYS A 8 2.89 -3.25 11.00
N TYR A 9 4.04 -3.60 10.48
CA TYR A 9 5.34 -3.50 11.15
C TYR A 9 6.31 -2.85 10.18
N ARG A 10 6.97 -1.79 10.65
CA ARG A 10 8.07 -1.12 9.94
C ARG A 10 9.36 -1.80 10.35
N LEU A 11 10.16 -2.21 9.38
CA LEU A 11 11.32 -3.06 9.60
C LEU A 11 12.50 -2.50 8.80
N THR A 12 13.71 -2.64 9.34
CA THR A 12 14.89 -2.58 8.47
C THR A 12 14.93 -3.83 7.59
N TYR A 13 15.75 -3.83 6.54
CA TYR A 13 15.95 -5.02 5.72
C TYR A 13 16.49 -6.21 6.55
N SER A 14 17.40 -5.95 7.49
CA SER A 14 17.92 -6.98 8.41
C SER A 14 16.84 -7.54 9.33
N ASP A 15 15.99 -6.69 9.91
CA ASP A 15 14.89 -7.14 10.78
C ASP A 15 13.90 -7.99 9.99
N MET A 16 13.60 -7.60 8.76
CA MET A 16 12.74 -8.36 7.86
C MET A 16 13.30 -9.77 7.62
N LEU A 17 14.61 -9.91 7.34
CA LEU A 17 15.23 -11.22 7.12
C LEU A 17 15.18 -12.09 8.39
N THR A 18 15.54 -11.52 9.54
CA THR A 18 15.52 -12.21 10.84
C THR A 18 14.11 -12.67 11.20
N LEU A 19 13.11 -11.78 11.09
CA LEU A 19 11.73 -12.09 11.40
C LEU A 19 11.15 -13.11 10.43
N LYS A 20 11.44 -12.99 9.14
CA LYS A 20 11.02 -13.99 8.13
C LYS A 20 11.60 -15.37 8.44
N ALA A 21 12.88 -15.46 8.81
CA ALA A 21 13.51 -16.73 9.18
C ALA A 21 12.85 -17.34 10.44
N LYS A 22 12.61 -16.53 11.48
CA LYS A 22 11.89 -16.96 12.68
C LYS A 22 10.50 -17.51 12.36
N LEU A 23 9.72 -16.79 11.55
CA LEU A 23 8.37 -17.20 11.16
C LEU A 23 8.37 -18.47 10.30
N LYS A 24 9.37 -18.66 9.42
CA LYS A 24 9.55 -19.94 8.70
C LYS A 24 9.77 -21.10 9.67
N GLY A 25 10.55 -20.90 10.74
CA GLY A 25 10.71 -21.87 11.81
C GLY A 25 9.40 -22.21 12.55
N HIS A 26 8.42 -21.31 12.54
CA HIS A 26 7.07 -21.53 13.08
C HIS A 26 6.09 -22.15 12.05
N GLY A 27 6.57 -22.59 10.89
CA GLY A 27 5.74 -23.22 9.86
C GLY A 27 5.15 -22.25 8.83
N MET A 28 5.72 -21.04 8.68
CA MET A 28 5.28 -20.10 7.66
C MET A 28 5.65 -20.62 6.25
N THR A 29 4.67 -20.75 5.37
CA THR A 29 4.83 -21.30 4.01
C THR A 29 4.52 -20.26 2.93
N PRO A 30 5.16 -20.31 1.75
CA PRO A 30 4.84 -19.44 0.63
C PRO A 30 3.38 -19.64 0.18
N LEU A 31 2.63 -18.55 0.03
CA LEU A 31 1.23 -18.58 -0.41
C LEU A 31 1.10 -18.31 -1.91
N TYR A 32 1.89 -17.37 -2.45
CA TYR A 32 1.94 -17.01 -3.86
C TYR A 32 3.35 -16.61 -4.26
N PRO A 33 3.71 -16.68 -5.57
CA PRO A 33 4.95 -16.11 -6.06
C PRO A 33 5.07 -14.61 -5.75
N ALA A 34 6.31 -14.15 -5.57
CA ALA A 34 6.59 -12.74 -5.39
C ALA A 34 6.15 -11.91 -6.60
N ARG A 35 5.77 -10.66 -6.37
CA ARG A 35 5.30 -9.76 -7.43
C ARG A 35 5.90 -8.38 -7.28
N LEU A 36 6.28 -7.77 -8.40
CA LEU A 36 6.51 -6.34 -8.47
C LEU A 36 5.14 -5.66 -8.57
N ILE A 37 4.80 -4.85 -7.58
CA ILE A 37 3.55 -4.11 -7.54
C ILE A 37 3.84 -2.64 -7.75
N SER A 38 3.10 -2.01 -8.65
CA SER A 38 3.13 -0.57 -8.84
C SER A 38 1.74 0.02 -8.65
N SER A 39 1.66 1.21 -8.08
CA SER A 39 0.40 1.92 -7.85
C SER A 39 0.61 3.42 -7.99
N CYS A 40 -0.05 4.04 -8.96
CA CYS A 40 -0.15 5.49 -9.10
C CYS A 40 -1.34 5.96 -8.26
N TYR A 41 -1.09 6.77 -7.23
CA TYR A 41 -2.13 7.39 -6.42
C TYR A 41 -2.53 8.73 -7.01
N PHE A 42 -3.83 9.01 -6.96
CA PHE A 42 -4.42 10.23 -7.46
C PHE A 42 -4.89 11.09 -6.30
N ASP A 43 -4.64 12.39 -6.40
CA ASP A 43 -5.06 13.38 -5.41
C ASP A 43 -5.48 14.68 -6.11
N THR A 44 -6.15 15.53 -5.35
CA THR A 44 -6.38 16.94 -5.64
C THR A 44 -5.06 17.70 -5.73
N HIS A 45 -5.11 18.88 -6.35
CA HIS A 45 -3.93 19.76 -6.48
C HIS A 45 -3.35 20.16 -5.12
N ASP A 46 -4.22 20.33 -4.12
CA ASP A 46 -3.93 20.69 -2.73
C ASP A 46 -3.76 19.47 -1.82
N LEU A 47 -3.67 18.25 -2.36
CA LEU A 47 -3.36 17.01 -1.62
C LEU A 47 -4.35 16.67 -0.49
N ARG A 48 -5.62 17.02 -0.64
CA ARG A 48 -6.67 16.75 0.34
C ARG A 48 -6.79 15.27 0.73
N LEU A 49 -6.68 14.32 -0.21
CA LEU A 49 -6.79 12.89 0.14
C LEU A 49 -5.60 12.42 0.99
N TYR A 50 -4.43 13.02 0.79
CA TYR A 50 -3.24 12.81 1.61
C TYR A 50 -3.42 13.38 3.02
N GLU A 51 -3.82 14.65 3.14
CA GLU A 51 -4.05 15.29 4.44
C GLU A 51 -5.04 14.49 5.28
N GLU A 52 -6.20 14.15 4.70
CA GLU A 52 -7.21 13.34 5.36
C GLU A 52 -6.70 11.95 5.78
N SER A 53 -5.77 11.37 5.00
CA SER A 53 -5.15 10.09 5.33
C SER A 53 -4.18 10.19 6.51
N GLU A 54 -3.42 11.28 6.61
CA GLU A 54 -2.47 11.48 7.69
C GLU A 54 -3.19 11.80 9.00
N GLU A 55 -4.10 12.77 8.98
CA GLU A 55 -4.95 13.12 10.11
C GLU A 55 -5.84 11.95 10.54
N GLY A 56 -6.20 11.09 9.60
CA GLY A 56 -7.01 9.91 9.86
C GLY A 56 -8.51 10.20 9.95
N VAL A 57 -8.96 11.34 9.39
CA VAL A 57 -10.37 11.72 9.35
C VAL A 57 -11.23 10.72 8.56
N LEU A 58 -12.52 10.72 8.85
CA LEU A 58 -13.51 9.83 8.24
C LEU A 58 -14.74 10.65 7.80
N PRO A 59 -15.36 10.33 6.65
CA PRO A 59 -14.91 9.36 5.65
C PRO A 59 -13.72 9.89 4.85
N ARG A 60 -12.84 9.00 4.40
CA ARG A 60 -11.71 9.35 3.51
C ARG A 60 -11.53 8.34 2.40
N LYS A 61 -10.94 8.78 1.28
CA LYS A 61 -10.66 7.93 0.11
C LYS A 61 -9.17 7.79 -0.18
N LYS A 62 -8.79 6.65 -0.77
CA LYS A 62 -7.54 6.48 -1.51
C LYS A 62 -7.88 5.97 -2.90
N ILE A 63 -7.53 6.73 -3.91
CA ILE A 63 -7.80 6.43 -5.31
C ILE A 63 -6.46 6.14 -5.99
N ARG A 64 -6.36 5.00 -6.67
CA ARG A 64 -5.12 4.60 -7.33
C ARG A 64 -5.37 3.78 -8.57
N VAL A 65 -4.45 3.84 -9.52
CA VAL A 65 -4.32 2.85 -10.59
C VAL A 65 -3.18 1.91 -10.26
N ARG A 66 -3.45 0.60 -10.25
CA ARG A 66 -2.51 -0.45 -9.88
C ARG A 66 -2.26 -1.41 -11.04
N TRP A 67 -1.01 -1.86 -11.16
CA TRP A 67 -0.57 -2.89 -12.10
C TRP A 67 0.52 -3.78 -11.48
N TYR A 68 0.81 -4.90 -12.13
CA TYR A 68 1.74 -5.94 -11.63
C TYR A 68 2.79 -6.29 -12.68
N ASN A 69 4.01 -6.62 -12.25
CA ASN A 69 5.07 -7.24 -13.06
C ASN A 69 5.39 -6.53 -14.39
N LYS A 70 5.23 -5.20 -14.46
CA LYS A 70 5.34 -4.40 -15.69
C LYS A 70 4.35 -4.81 -16.81
N ASN A 71 3.27 -5.49 -16.45
CA ASN A 71 2.20 -5.81 -17.38
C ASN A 71 1.33 -4.57 -17.63
N ASN A 72 0.83 -4.40 -18.85
CA ASN A 72 -0.07 -3.32 -19.25
C ASN A 72 -1.54 -3.61 -18.87
N SER A 73 -1.76 -4.18 -17.68
CA SER A 73 -3.10 -4.41 -17.14
C SER A 73 -3.32 -3.51 -15.94
N PHE A 74 -4.02 -2.40 -16.18
CA PHE A 74 -4.25 -1.35 -15.20
C PHE A 74 -5.63 -1.54 -14.54
N THR A 75 -5.66 -1.44 -13.22
CA THR A 75 -6.90 -1.50 -12.44
C THR A 75 -7.02 -0.26 -11.58
N LYS A 76 -8.09 0.52 -11.78
CA LYS A 76 -8.47 1.58 -10.86
C LYS A 76 -9.03 0.94 -9.60
N GLU A 77 -8.49 1.31 -8.45
CA GLU A 77 -8.96 0.89 -7.14
C GLU A 77 -9.34 2.14 -6.33
N VAL A 78 -10.56 2.16 -5.80
CA VAL A 78 -11.03 3.18 -4.87
C VAL A 78 -11.25 2.51 -3.52
N LYS A 79 -10.50 2.93 -2.51
CA LYS A 79 -10.66 2.49 -1.12
C LYS A 79 -11.32 3.59 -0.32
N VAL A 80 -12.46 3.30 0.30
CA VAL A 80 -13.17 4.21 1.19
C VAL A 80 -13.03 3.68 2.61
N SER A 81 -12.60 4.53 3.53
CA SER A 81 -12.67 4.25 4.97
C SER A 81 -13.71 5.19 5.57
N SER A 82 -14.72 4.64 6.22
CA SER A 82 -15.78 5.37 6.92
C SER A 82 -15.99 4.81 8.33
N ILE A 83 -16.93 5.39 9.07
CA ILE A 83 -17.29 4.93 10.42
C ILE A 83 -17.93 3.54 10.35
N GLU A 84 -18.67 3.27 9.27
CA GLU A 84 -19.38 2.01 9.00
C GLU A 84 -18.45 0.89 8.50
N GLY A 85 -17.21 1.22 8.14
CA GLY A 85 -16.20 0.25 7.76
C GLY A 85 -15.35 0.66 6.57
N ARG A 86 -14.78 -0.34 5.89
CA ARG A 86 -13.88 -0.13 4.75
C ARG A 86 -14.41 -0.82 3.51
N PHE A 87 -14.56 -0.04 2.44
CA PHE A 87 -15.06 -0.50 1.15
C PHE A 87 -13.96 -0.38 0.09
N LYS A 88 -13.98 -1.30 -0.88
CA LYS A 88 -13.08 -1.26 -2.02
C LYS A 88 -13.84 -1.53 -3.30
N TYR A 89 -13.73 -0.60 -4.22
CA TYR A 89 -14.25 -0.72 -5.58
C TYR A 89 -13.07 -0.90 -6.54
N THR A 90 -13.24 -1.73 -7.56
CA THR A 90 -12.21 -2.00 -8.55
C THR A 90 -12.80 -2.01 -9.95
N GLU A 91 -12.12 -1.33 -10.86
CA GLU A 91 -12.51 -1.19 -12.27
C GLU A 91 -11.28 -1.43 -13.14
N ARG A 92 -11.41 -2.29 -14.14
CA ARG A 92 -10.31 -2.54 -15.09
C ARG A 92 -10.28 -1.40 -16.11
N LEU A 93 -9.10 -0.80 -16.29
CA LEU A 93 -8.88 0.23 -17.30
C LEU A 93 -8.30 -0.45 -18.55
N SER A 94 -9.16 -0.78 -19.50
CA SER A 94 -8.79 -1.50 -20.73
C SER A 94 -8.09 -0.61 -21.76
N SER A 95 -8.26 0.71 -21.69
CA SER A 95 -7.73 1.67 -22.67
C SER A 95 -6.31 2.15 -22.37
N LEU A 96 -5.78 1.89 -21.18
CA LEU A 96 -4.44 2.35 -20.80
C LEU A 96 -3.38 1.35 -21.27
N SER A 97 -2.45 1.82 -22.09
CA SER A 97 -1.38 0.99 -22.65
C SER A 97 -0.01 1.28 -22.03
N SER A 98 0.18 2.45 -21.42
CA SER A 98 1.48 2.90 -20.93
C SER A 98 1.41 3.75 -19.66
N PHE A 99 2.55 3.89 -18.98
CA PHE A 99 2.69 4.78 -17.82
C PHE A 99 2.57 6.26 -18.20
N SER A 100 3.02 6.67 -19.38
CA SER A 100 2.91 8.05 -19.86
C SER A 100 1.45 8.50 -19.93
N GLU A 101 0.55 7.65 -20.40
CA GLU A 101 -0.89 7.94 -20.44
C GLU A 101 -1.50 8.14 -19.05
N LEU A 102 -0.90 7.56 -18.00
CA LEU A 102 -1.36 7.80 -16.63
C LEU A 102 -1.07 9.22 -16.18
N ASN A 103 0.03 9.83 -16.63
CA ASN A 103 0.46 11.15 -16.16
C ASN A 103 -0.50 12.26 -16.58
N ASP A 104 -1.14 12.10 -17.74
CA ASP A 104 -2.12 13.03 -18.28
C ASP A 104 -3.56 12.68 -17.86
N MET A 105 -3.74 11.58 -17.14
CA MET A 105 -5.05 11.11 -16.74
C MET A 105 -5.64 12.00 -15.65
N THR A 106 -6.93 12.32 -15.77
CA THR A 106 -7.68 12.99 -14.72
C THR A 106 -8.89 12.15 -14.35
N PHE A 107 -9.07 11.89 -13.06
CA PHE A 107 -10.32 11.34 -12.54
C PHE A 107 -11.18 12.44 -11.95
N PHE A 108 -12.50 12.27 -12.02
CA PHE A 108 -13.44 13.09 -11.30
C PHE A 108 -14.04 12.29 -10.14
N ASP A 109 -13.99 12.85 -8.94
CA ASP A 109 -14.69 12.36 -7.76
C ASP A 109 -15.73 13.40 -7.32
N GLN A 110 -16.91 12.94 -6.92
CA GLN A 110 -18.03 13.82 -6.55
C GLN A 110 -17.72 14.72 -5.34
N VAL A 111 -16.82 14.30 -4.45
CA VAL A 111 -16.47 15.04 -3.23
C VAL A 111 -15.22 15.87 -3.43
N TYR A 112 -14.20 15.30 -4.08
CA TYR A 112 -12.89 15.93 -4.20
C TYR A 112 -12.70 16.69 -5.52
N GLY A 113 -13.61 16.54 -6.48
CA GLY A 113 -13.52 17.14 -7.80
C GLY A 113 -12.45 16.46 -8.66
N SER A 114 -11.58 17.28 -9.27
CA SER A 114 -10.54 16.80 -10.19
C SER A 114 -9.35 16.20 -9.44
N LEU A 115 -8.98 14.97 -9.81
CA LEU A 115 -7.90 14.21 -9.23
C LEU A 115 -6.86 13.88 -10.30
N LYS A 116 -5.61 14.23 -10.02
CA LYS A 116 -4.45 14.01 -10.89
C LYS A 116 -3.45 13.05 -10.25
N PRO A 117 -2.56 12.43 -11.03
CA PRO A 117 -1.46 11.62 -10.52
C PRO A 117 -0.63 12.43 -9.52
N ALA A 118 -0.56 11.94 -8.28
CA ALA A 118 0.26 12.54 -7.25
C ALA A 118 1.59 11.80 -7.12
N ILE A 119 1.53 10.48 -6.97
CA ILE A 119 2.73 9.69 -6.71
C ILE A 119 2.60 8.24 -7.16
N VAL A 120 3.66 7.69 -7.72
CA VAL A 120 3.78 6.26 -7.98
C VAL A 120 4.57 5.60 -6.89
N VAL A 121 4.01 4.52 -6.36
CA VAL A 121 4.66 3.65 -5.40
C VAL A 121 4.90 2.30 -6.06
N SER A 122 6.16 1.86 -6.13
CA SER A 122 6.53 0.51 -6.56
C SER A 122 7.29 -0.25 -5.47
N TYR A 123 7.06 -1.55 -5.35
CA TYR A 123 7.71 -2.40 -4.36
C TYR A 123 7.60 -3.88 -4.73
N GLU A 124 8.50 -4.70 -4.19
CA GLU A 124 8.43 -6.15 -4.29
C GLU A 124 7.66 -6.72 -3.10
N ARG A 125 6.64 -7.55 -3.38
CA ARG A 125 5.83 -8.20 -2.35
C ARG A 125 6.00 -9.71 -2.38
N GLU A 126 6.31 -10.28 -1.23
CA GLU A 126 6.25 -11.71 -0.97
C GLU A 126 5.01 -12.06 -0.13
N TYR A 127 4.49 -13.27 -0.33
CA TYR A 127 3.23 -13.72 0.26
C TYR A 127 3.41 -15.03 1.00
N TYR A 128 2.94 -15.08 2.24
CA TYR A 128 3.04 -16.25 3.09
C TYR A 128 1.74 -16.52 3.84
N SER A 129 1.59 -17.77 4.27
CA SER A 129 0.58 -18.22 5.21
C SER A 129 1.27 -18.77 6.45
N LEU A 130 0.70 -18.52 7.63
CA LEU A 130 1.13 -19.09 8.90
C LEU A 130 -0.12 -19.39 9.74
N GLY A 131 -0.59 -20.64 9.71
CA GLY A 131 -1.90 -20.98 10.27
C GLY A 131 -3.00 -20.13 9.63
N THR A 132 -3.72 -19.35 10.44
CA THR A 132 -4.78 -18.41 10.00
C THR A 132 -4.25 -17.04 9.57
N LEU A 133 -2.96 -16.77 9.80
CA LEU A 133 -2.31 -15.49 9.47
C LEU A 133 -1.93 -15.47 7.99
N ARG A 134 -2.40 -14.44 7.28
CA ARG A 134 -1.82 -14.08 5.98
C ARG A 134 -0.75 -13.02 6.21
N VAL A 135 0.49 -13.35 5.88
CA VAL A 135 1.65 -12.47 6.07
C VAL A 135 2.16 -12.00 4.71
N THR A 136 2.49 -10.72 4.59
CA THR A 136 3.19 -10.19 3.42
C THR A 136 4.37 -9.35 3.83
N PHE A 137 5.45 -9.45 3.07
CA PHE A 137 6.63 -8.59 3.22
C PHE A 137 6.74 -7.74 1.97
N ASP A 138 6.82 -6.42 2.16
CA ASP A 138 7.10 -5.45 1.11
C ASP A 138 8.52 -4.93 1.30
N SER A 139 9.33 -4.99 0.24
CA SER A 139 10.70 -4.50 0.21
C SER A 139 10.98 -3.73 -1.07
N GLN A 140 12.17 -3.11 -1.17
CA GLN A 140 12.59 -2.30 -2.31
C GLN A 140 11.55 -1.24 -2.67
N ILE A 141 11.04 -0.54 -1.65
CA ILE A 141 10.00 0.45 -1.83
C ILE A 141 10.62 1.67 -2.53
N LYS A 142 10.00 2.08 -3.63
CA LYS A 142 10.39 3.22 -4.43
C LYS A 142 9.19 4.11 -4.67
N TYR A 143 9.43 5.41 -4.57
CA TYR A 143 8.48 6.48 -4.82
C TYR A 143 8.90 7.25 -6.07
N THR A 144 7.95 7.68 -6.89
CA THR A 144 8.17 8.60 -8.01
C THR A 144 7.13 9.70 -7.95
N ASP A 145 7.57 10.94 -7.79
CA ASP A 145 6.68 12.10 -7.70
C ASP A 145 6.13 12.45 -9.10
N CYS A 146 4.81 12.37 -9.27
CA CYS A 146 4.15 12.66 -10.55
C CYS A 146 3.71 14.13 -10.66
N ARG A 147 3.81 14.90 -9.58
CA ARG A 147 3.45 16.33 -9.57
C ARG A 147 4.49 17.18 -10.33
N LEU A 148 5.70 16.66 -10.47
CA LEU A 148 6.83 17.31 -11.13
C LEU A 148 7.12 16.65 -12.48
N GLN A 149 7.39 17.47 -13.52
CA GLN A 149 7.70 16.97 -14.87
C GLN A 149 8.96 16.09 -14.92
N THR A 150 9.93 16.34 -14.02
CA THR A 150 11.18 15.57 -13.95
C THR A 150 11.00 14.17 -13.37
N LEU A 151 9.85 13.87 -12.78
CA LEU A 151 9.51 12.58 -12.17
C LEU A 151 10.61 12.04 -11.22
N PRO A 152 11.04 12.84 -10.22
CA PRO A 152 12.10 12.43 -9.33
C PRO A 152 11.69 11.18 -8.56
N SER A 153 12.68 10.34 -8.27
CA SER A 153 12.46 9.03 -7.67
C SER A 153 13.29 8.84 -6.41
N TYR A 154 12.66 8.30 -5.38
CA TYR A 154 13.23 8.11 -4.05
C TYR A 154 13.15 6.63 -3.66
N ARG A 155 14.19 6.14 -2.98
CA ARG A 155 14.19 4.80 -2.38
C ARG A 155 13.98 4.91 -0.89
N ASP A 156 13.28 3.93 -0.35
CA ASP A 156 12.97 3.82 1.06
C ASP A 156 13.59 2.53 1.58
N ASP A 157 14.52 2.68 2.52
CA ASP A 157 15.25 1.56 3.11
C ASP A 157 14.37 0.76 4.10
N GLU A 158 13.20 1.28 4.45
CA GLU A 158 12.22 0.55 5.25
C GLU A 158 11.53 -0.54 4.43
N CYS A 159 11.45 -1.71 5.07
CA CYS A 159 10.60 -2.80 4.68
C CYS A 159 9.31 -2.77 5.51
N VAL A 160 8.24 -3.35 4.98
CA VAL A 160 6.96 -3.42 5.68
C VAL A 160 6.45 -4.84 5.73
N MET A 161 6.23 -5.36 6.92
CA MET A 161 5.45 -6.56 7.11
C MET A 161 3.99 -6.17 7.39
N GLU A 162 3.05 -6.86 6.74
CA GLU A 162 1.62 -6.73 6.98
C GLU A 162 1.04 -8.10 7.30
N VAL A 163 0.29 -8.18 8.40
CA VAL A 163 -0.37 -9.39 8.89
C VAL A 163 -1.87 -9.16 8.84
N LYS A 164 -2.58 -10.07 8.17
CA LYS A 164 -4.03 -10.07 8.04
C LYS A 164 -4.63 -11.30 8.70
N VAL A 165 -5.60 -11.08 9.57
CA VAL A 165 -6.30 -12.13 10.32
C VAL A 165 -7.80 -11.93 10.31
N PRO A 166 -8.59 -13.00 10.52
CA PRO A 166 -9.99 -12.89 10.88
C PRO A 166 -10.22 -11.95 12.08
N ILE A 167 -11.39 -11.31 12.17
CA ILE A 167 -11.71 -10.32 13.20
C ILE A 167 -11.73 -10.91 14.63
N ASP A 168 -12.09 -12.19 14.72
CA ASP A 168 -12.17 -13.04 15.91
C ASP A 168 -10.82 -13.59 16.35
N CYS A 169 -9.74 -13.33 15.59
CA CYS A 169 -8.40 -13.69 16.02
C CYS A 169 -7.95 -12.76 17.16
N GLU A 170 -7.60 -13.36 18.30
CA GLU A 170 -7.08 -12.64 19.47
C GLU A 170 -5.71 -12.03 19.19
N ASP A 171 -5.51 -10.83 19.71
CA ASP A 171 -4.27 -10.08 19.50
C ASP A 171 -3.07 -10.76 20.18
N ASP A 172 -3.28 -11.40 21.32
CA ASP A 172 -2.30 -12.19 22.08
C ASP A 172 -1.71 -13.33 21.24
N TYR A 173 -2.53 -13.97 20.39
CA TYR A 173 -2.04 -15.02 19.50
C TYR A 173 -0.99 -14.46 18.52
N ILE A 174 -1.27 -13.29 17.95
CA ILE A 174 -0.36 -12.62 17.01
C ILE A 174 0.94 -12.21 17.73
N GLU A 175 0.81 -11.66 18.93
CA GLU A 175 1.92 -11.14 19.72
C GLU A 175 2.80 -12.24 20.31
N SER A 176 2.23 -13.43 20.57
CA SER A 176 3.01 -14.62 20.96
C SER A 176 3.98 -15.09 19.87
N ILE A 177 3.64 -14.83 18.60
CA ILE A 177 4.46 -15.24 17.44
C ILE A 177 5.36 -14.09 16.99
N ILE A 178 4.83 -12.87 16.94
CA ILE A 178 5.47 -11.68 16.39
C ILE A 178 5.76 -10.68 17.51
N SER A 179 6.98 -10.76 18.03
CA SER A 179 7.51 -9.86 19.06
C SER A 179 8.06 -8.56 18.45
N HIS A 180 7.25 -7.83 17.68
CA HIS A 180 7.60 -6.52 17.12
C HIS A 180 6.44 -5.54 17.36
N SER A 181 6.76 -4.27 17.59
CA SER A 181 5.72 -3.24 17.74
C SER A 181 5.03 -2.97 16.41
N THR A 182 3.70 -2.85 16.45
CA THR A 182 2.95 -2.39 15.27
C THR A 182 3.14 -0.89 15.04
N ALA A 183 3.02 -0.46 13.79
CA ALA A 183 3.06 0.94 13.42
C ALA A 183 2.09 1.24 12.28
N ARG A 184 1.50 2.45 12.28
CA ARG A 184 0.79 2.96 11.10
C ARG A 184 1.80 3.11 9.95
N PHE A 185 1.44 2.60 8.78
CA PHE A 185 2.25 2.78 7.59
C PHE A 185 1.40 2.88 6.33
N SER A 186 1.54 4.01 5.64
CA SER A 186 0.91 4.34 4.37
C SER A 186 2.02 4.65 3.37
N LYS A 187 2.31 3.71 2.46
CA LYS A 187 3.29 3.96 1.37
C LYS A 187 2.95 5.21 0.56
N TYR A 188 1.65 5.51 0.42
CA TYR A 188 1.17 6.71 -0.25
C TYR A 188 1.66 7.97 0.46
N SER A 189 1.31 8.10 1.74
CA SER A 189 1.65 9.27 2.53
C SER A 189 3.15 9.43 2.72
N ARG A 190 3.84 8.31 2.99
CA ARG A 190 5.29 8.29 3.15
C ARG A 190 5.99 8.78 1.88
N GLY A 191 5.54 8.34 0.71
CA GLY A 191 6.14 8.80 -0.54
C GLY A 191 5.98 10.30 -0.78
N LEU A 192 4.85 10.89 -0.42
CA LEU A 192 4.65 12.35 -0.52
C LEU A 192 5.60 13.10 0.42
N LEU A 193 5.75 12.63 1.66
CA LEU A 193 6.72 13.20 2.61
C LEU A 193 8.18 13.15 2.10
N PHE A 194 8.58 12.05 1.43
CA PHE A 194 9.89 11.97 0.76
C PHE A 194 10.02 13.00 -0.37
N SER A 195 8.95 13.19 -1.13
CA SER A 195 8.94 14.08 -2.29
C SER A 195 8.98 15.55 -1.89
N ASP A 196 8.39 15.89 -0.74
CA ASP A 196 8.37 17.23 -0.16
C ASP A 196 9.61 17.53 0.71
N GLY A 197 10.61 16.63 0.76
CA GLY A 197 11.85 16.80 1.53
C GLY A 197 11.66 16.82 3.05
N SER A 198 10.55 16.24 3.53
CA SER A 198 10.16 16.22 4.95
C SER A 198 10.64 14.97 5.71
N MET A 199 11.49 14.15 5.10
CA MET A 199 12.12 12.95 5.69
C MET A 199 13.60 12.85 5.33
#